data_AF-A0AAN1DYN1-F1
#
_entry.id   AF-A0AAN1DYN1-F1
#
_cell.length_a   1.000
_cell.length_b   1.000
_cell.length_c   1.000
_cell.angle_alpha   90.00
_cell.angle_beta   90.00
_cell.angle_gamma   90.00
#
_symmetry.space_group_name_H-M   'P 1'
#
loop_
_entity.id
_entity.type
_entity.pdbx_description
1 polymer ?
#
loop_
_entity_poly.entity_id
_entity_poly.type
_entity_poly.pdbx_seq_one_letter_code
_entity_poly.pdbx_strand_id
1 'polypeptide(L)'
;MHHVAEHPEEEIRAIELYTLLGREGVQVRLNSLSVKATSRWEQALPLPPDFTGTPFDFLTDAEREERHLLLIGQMLCIDEQAEARKRIKQRLASRRKGSSQQNAD
;
A
#
# COMPACT_ATOMS: atom_id res chain seq x y z
N MET A 1 -19.45 -13.79 -26.41
CA MET A 1 -18.95 -14.53 -25.25
C MET A 1 -18.29 -13.52 -24.33
N HIS A 2 -18.94 -13.16 -23.22
CA HIS A 2 -18.35 -12.30 -22.21
C HIS A 2 -17.41 -13.15 -21.36
N HIS A 3 -16.12 -12.80 -21.33
CA HIS A 3 -15.20 -13.26 -20.30
C HIS A 3 -15.65 -12.63 -18.97
N VAL A 4 -16.52 -13.33 -18.25
CA VAL A 4 -16.77 -13.06 -16.83
C VAL A 4 -15.57 -13.66 -16.11
N ALA A 5 -14.60 -12.83 -15.77
CA ALA A 5 -13.32 -13.28 -15.23
C ALA A 5 -13.50 -13.93 -13.85
N GLU A 6 -12.82 -15.05 -13.63
CA GLU A 6 -12.82 -15.90 -12.43
C GLU A 6 -12.10 -15.26 -11.21
N HIS A 7 -12.15 -13.94 -11.04
CA HIS A 7 -11.47 -13.25 -9.94
C HIS A 7 -12.31 -12.88 -8.68
N PRO A 8 -13.58 -13.32 -8.47
CA PRO A 8 -14.29 -12.95 -7.24
C PRO A 8 -13.58 -13.43 -5.97
N GLU A 9 -12.93 -14.60 -6.01
CA GLU A 9 -12.27 -15.17 -4.82
C GLU A 9 -11.04 -14.35 -4.38
N GLU A 10 -10.24 -13.88 -5.33
CA GLU A 10 -9.07 -13.03 -5.05
C GLU A 10 -9.49 -11.67 -4.49
N GLU A 11 -10.52 -11.06 -5.06
CA GLU A 11 -11.09 -9.81 -4.57
C GLU A 11 -11.67 -9.97 -3.16
N ILE A 12 -12.39 -11.06 -2.88
CA ILE A 12 -12.91 -11.36 -1.53
C ILE A 12 -11.75 -11.49 -0.54
N ARG A 13 -10.73 -12.28 -0.85
CA ARG A 13 -9.54 -12.44 0.02
C ARG A 13 -8.82 -11.12 0.25
N ALA A 14 -8.70 -10.29 -0.79
CA ALA A 14 -8.07 -8.98 -0.71
C ALA A 14 -8.87 -8.00 0.18
N ILE A 15 -10.20 -8.00 0.07
CA ILE A 15 -11.09 -7.22 0.93
C ILE A 15 -10.98 -7.69 2.38
N GLU A 16 -11.06 -9.00 2.63
CA GLU A 16 -10.94 -9.58 3.98
C GLU A 16 -9.59 -9.21 4.63
N LEU A 17 -8.50 -9.35 3.88
CA LEU A 17 -7.17 -8.97 4.33
C LEU A 17 -7.07 -7.46 4.63
N TYR A 18 -7.64 -6.62 3.77
CA TYR A 18 -7.68 -5.17 3.98
C TYR A 18 -8.50 -4.79 5.21
N THR A 19 -9.69 -5.40 5.39
CA THR A 19 -10.55 -5.16 6.55
C THR A 19 -9.87 -5.59 7.85
N LEU A 20 -9.14 -6.71 7.84
CA LEU A 20 -8.41 -7.21 9.00
C LEU A 20 -7.23 -6.29 9.40
N LEU A 21 -6.42 -5.85 8.43
CA LEU A 21 -5.22 -5.07 8.68
C LEU A 21 -5.50 -3.56 8.83
N GLY A 22 -6.56 -3.08 8.19
CA GLY A 22 -6.82 -1.66 7.98
C GLY A 22 -5.78 -0.99 7.08
N ARG A 23 -6.07 0.26 6.70
CA ARG A 23 -5.23 1.06 5.79
C ARG A 23 -3.76 1.15 6.24
N GLU A 24 -3.54 1.45 7.51
CA GLU A 24 -2.18 1.61 8.07
C GLU A 24 -1.43 0.27 8.12
N GLY A 25 -2.11 -0.82 8.49
CA GLY A 25 -1.52 -2.16 8.49
C GLY A 25 -1.12 -2.61 7.08
N VAL A 26 -1.97 -2.36 6.08
CA VAL A 26 -1.67 -2.63 4.67
C VAL A 26 -0.44 -1.84 4.22
N GLN A 27 -0.35 -0.54 4.54
CA GLN A 27 0.81 0.28 4.19
C GLN A 27 2.11 -0.21 4.85
N VAL A 28 2.04 -0.59 6.14
CA VAL A 28 3.19 -1.14 6.88
C VAL A 28 3.68 -2.44 6.23
N ARG A 29 2.75 -3.33 5.85
CA ARG A 29 3.07 -4.59 5.17
C ARG A 29 3.71 -4.37 3.80
N LEU A 30 3.13 -3.50 2.97
CA LEU A 30 3.69 -3.14 1.66
C LEU A 30 5.10 -2.55 1.78
N ASN A 31 5.32 -1.69 2.78
CA ASN A 31 6.64 -1.13 3.06
C ASN A 31 7.63 -2.20 3.50
N SER A 32 7.22 -3.13 4.36
CA SER A 32 8.07 -4.25 4.81
C SER A 32 8.50 -5.13 3.63
N LEU A 33 7.58 -5.45 2.72
CA LEU A 33 7.89 -6.22 1.50
C LEU A 33 8.85 -5.46 0.58
N SER A 34 8.68 -4.15 0.45
CA SER A 34 9.59 -3.29 -0.32
C SER A 34 11.01 -3.29 0.27
N VAL A 35 11.14 -3.19 1.59
CA VAL A 35 12.45 -3.24 2.29
C VAL A 35 13.12 -4.60 2.09
N LYS A 36 12.37 -5.70 2.22
CA LYS A 36 12.90 -7.05 1.99
C LYS A 36 13.39 -7.23 0.54
N ALA A 37 12.57 -6.80 -0.42
CA ALA A 37 12.90 -6.85 -1.84
C ALA A 37 14.21 -6.11 -2.15
N THR A 38 14.33 -4.86 -1.69
CA THR A 38 15.54 -4.06 -1.85
C THR A 38 16.74 -4.69 -1.16
N SER A 39 16.61 -5.17 0.07
CA SER A 39 17.72 -5.78 0.80
C SER A 39 18.27 -7.02 0.10
N ARG A 40 17.39 -7.89 -0.44
CA ARG A 40 17.82 -9.08 -1.19
C ARG A 40 18.42 -8.72 -2.55
N TRP A 41 17.87 -7.71 -3.22
CA TRP A 41 18.47 -7.15 -4.44
C TRP A 41 19.90 -6.67 -4.19
N GLU A 42 20.11 -5.89 -3.13
CA GLU A 42 21.43 -5.36 -2.76
C GLU A 42 22.43 -6.49 -2.45
N GLN A 43 21.98 -7.56 -1.79
CA GLN A 43 22.79 -8.74 -1.52
C GLN A 43 23.15 -9.54 -2.77
N ALA A 44 22.34 -9.44 -3.83
CA ALA A 44 22.56 -10.13 -5.10
C ALA A 44 23.47 -9.37 -6.07
N LEU A 45 23.89 -8.13 -5.74
CA LEU A 45 24.78 -7.36 -6.59
C LEU A 45 26.22 -7.94 -6.58
N PRO A 46 26.91 -7.95 -7.74
CA PRO A 46 26.45 -7.47 -9.04
C PRO A 46 25.49 -8.47 -9.72
N LEU A 47 24.45 -7.93 -10.35
CA LEU A 47 23.50 -8.72 -11.13
C LEU A 47 24.07 -9.05 -12.52
N PRO A 48 23.60 -10.13 -13.16
CA PRO A 48 23.93 -10.42 -14.56
C PRO A 48 23.65 -9.22 -15.48
N PRO A 49 24.49 -8.96 -16.51
CA PRO A 49 24.31 -7.81 -17.42
C PRO A 49 22.98 -7.80 -18.17
N ASP A 50 22.36 -8.97 -18.33
CA ASP A 50 21.09 -9.21 -19.02
C ASP A 50 19.89 -9.28 -18.06
N PHE A 51 20.10 -9.04 -16.77
CA PHE A 51 19.02 -9.02 -15.81
C PHE A 51 18.10 -7.79 -16.03
N THR A 52 16.84 -8.02 -16.36
CA THR A 52 15.83 -6.97 -16.65
C THR A 52 14.75 -6.86 -15.57
N GLY A 53 14.90 -7.57 -14.45
CA GLY A 53 13.90 -7.60 -13.38
C GLY A 53 13.94 -6.36 -12.46
N THR A 54 13.11 -6.40 -11.44
CA THR A 54 12.97 -5.40 -10.38
C THR A 54 13.31 -6.01 -9.02
N PRO A 55 13.54 -5.21 -7.96
CA PRO A 55 13.72 -5.73 -6.61
C PRO A 55 12.62 -6.71 -6.17
N PHE A 56 11.39 -6.55 -6.65
CA PHE A 56 10.28 -7.44 -6.30
C PHE A 56 10.43 -8.86 -6.86
N ASP A 57 11.30 -9.09 -7.84
CA ASP A 57 11.62 -10.43 -8.34
C ASP A 57 12.42 -11.27 -7.31
N PHE A 58 13.01 -10.62 -6.31
CA PHE A 58 13.68 -11.27 -5.17
C PHE A 58 12.76 -11.61 -4.00
N LEU A 59 11.45 -11.32 -4.11
CA LEU A 59 10.44 -11.83 -3.17
C LEU A 59 10.15 -13.30 -3.42
N THR A 60 9.77 -14.02 -2.36
CA THR A 60 9.23 -15.37 -2.53
C THR A 60 7.84 -15.33 -3.16
N ASP A 61 7.36 -16.45 -3.69
CA ASP A 61 6.01 -16.52 -4.27
C ASP A 61 4.93 -16.14 -3.26
N ALA A 62 5.06 -16.56 -2.01
CA ALA A 62 4.14 -16.18 -0.93
C ALA A 62 4.17 -14.67 -0.63
N GLU A 63 5.35 -14.05 -0.65
CA GLU A 63 5.50 -12.60 -0.46
C GLU A 63 4.96 -11.80 -1.66
N ARG A 64 5.09 -12.35 -2.87
CA ARG A 64 4.53 -11.77 -4.09
C ARG A 64 3.01 -11.84 -4.11
N GLU A 65 2.46 -12.97 -3.66
CA GLU A 65 1.01 -13.14 -3.49
C GLU A 65 0.45 -12.22 -2.40
N GLU A 66 1.12 -12.12 -1.24
CA GLU A 66 0.76 -11.16 -0.19
C GLU A 66 0.75 -9.73 -0.77
N ARG A 67 1.81 -9.35 -1.51
CA ARG A 67 1.88 -8.04 -2.17
C ARG A 67 0.73 -7.82 -3.15
N HIS A 68 0.36 -8.83 -3.93
CA HIS A 68 -0.72 -8.76 -4.91
C HIS A 68 -2.06 -8.49 -4.23
N LEU A 69 -2.43 -9.29 -3.23
CA LEU A 69 -3.67 -9.12 -2.46
C LEU A 69 -3.74 -7.78 -1.73
N LEU A 70 -2.63 -7.32 -1.14
CA LEU A 70 -2.58 -6.02 -0.47
C LEU A 70 -2.84 -4.86 -1.44
N LEU A 71 -2.32 -4.93 -2.68
CA LEU A 71 -2.54 -3.90 -3.70
C LEU A 71 -3.99 -3.92 -4.23
N ILE A 72 -4.57 -5.10 -4.44
CA ILE A 72 -5.98 -5.23 -4.81
C ILE A 72 -6.87 -4.65 -3.71
N GLY A 73 -6.65 -5.05 -2.45
CA GLY A 73 -7.44 -4.56 -1.32
C GLY A 73 -7.32 -3.04 -1.17
N GLN A 74 -6.12 -2.49 -1.39
CA GLN A 74 -5.90 -1.04 -1.41
C GLN A 74 -6.71 -0.33 -2.50
N MET A 75 -6.75 -0.89 -3.71
CA MET A 75 -7.51 -0.35 -4.83
C MET A 75 -9.02 -0.42 -4.60
N LEU A 76 -9.52 -1.53 -4.03
CA LEU A 76 -10.96 -1.75 -3.83
C LEU A 76 -11.52 -1.00 -2.62
N CYS A 77 -10.74 -0.88 -1.54
CA CYS A 77 -11.26 -0.40 -0.25
C CYS A 77 -10.93 1.06 0.08
N ILE A 78 -10.06 1.74 -0.68
CA ILE A 78 -9.80 3.16 -0.46
C ILE A 78 -10.89 4.01 -1.12
N ASP A 79 -11.68 4.69 -0.29
CA ASP A 79 -12.47 5.86 -0.74
C ASP A 79 -11.56 7.10 -0.79
N GLU A 80 -11.06 7.40 -1.99
CA GLU A 80 -10.17 8.54 -2.23
C GLU A 80 -10.82 9.88 -1.84
N GLN A 81 -12.13 10.02 -2.02
CA GLN A 81 -12.84 11.26 -1.71
C GLN A 81 -12.94 11.45 -0.19
N ALA A 82 -13.25 10.40 0.56
CA ALA A 82 -13.26 10.43 2.02
C ALA A 82 -11.88 10.79 2.59
N GLU A 83 -10.82 10.20 2.04
CA GLU A 83 -9.44 10.47 2.43
C GLU A 83 -9.01 11.91 2.11
N ALA A 84 -9.41 12.45 0.95
CA ALA A 84 -9.18 13.86 0.61
C ALA A 84 -9.90 14.80 1.59
N ARG A 85 -11.16 14.51 1.93
CA ARG A 85 -11.93 15.28 2.92
C ARG A 85 -11.26 15.25 4.29
N LYS A 86 -10.76 14.09 4.74
CA LYS A 86 -10.03 13.94 6.00
C LYS A 86 -8.77 14.80 6.03
N ARG A 87 -7.98 14.79 4.95
CA ARG A 87 -6.78 15.64 4.80
C ARG A 87 -7.11 17.13 4.84
N ILE A 88 -8.17 17.57 4.17
CA ILE A 88 -8.61 18.97 4.22
C ILE A 88 -9.05 19.35 5.64
N LYS A 89 -9.84 18.50 6.31
CA LYS A 89 -10.30 18.73 7.69
C LYS A 89 -9.13 18.87 8.67
N GLN A 90 -8.11 18.01 8.55
CA GLN A 90 -6.88 18.09 9.34
C GLN A 90 -6.14 19.41 9.10
N ARG A 91 -5.96 19.82 7.84
CA ARG A 91 -5.32 21.11 7.51
C ARG A 91 -6.07 22.30 8.11
N LEU A 92 -7.40 22.30 8.04
CA LEU A 92 -8.23 23.36 8.64
C LEU A 92 -8.11 23.38 10.18
N ALA A 93 -8.08 22.21 10.82
CA ALA A 93 -7.89 22.10 12.27
C ALA A 93 -6.51 22.64 12.71
N SER A 94 -5.44 22.28 11.98
CA SER A 94 -4.09 22.80 12.25
C SER A 94 -3.99 24.32 12.10
N ARG A 95 -4.67 24.90 11.10
CA ARG A 95 -4.75 26.36 10.91
C ARG A 95 -5.45 27.05 12.07
N ARG A 96 -6.58 26.50 12.54
CA ARG A 96 -7.32 27.04 13.70
C ARG A 96 -6.50 26.99 14.98
N LYS A 97 -5.73 25.91 15.19
CA LYS A 97 -4.85 25.76 16.36
C LYS A 97 -3.70 26.78 16.34
N GLY A 98 -3.10 27.04 15.17
CA GLY A 98 -2.08 28.06 15.00
C GLY A 98 -2.57 29.50 15.20
N SER A 99 -3.80 29.82 14.76
CA SER A 99 -4.38 31.15 14.98
C SER A 99 -4.77 31.43 16.44
N SER A 100 -5.09 30.40 17.23
CA SER A 100 -5.39 30.58 18.66
C SER A 100 -4.14 30.84 19.51
N GLN A 101 -2.95 30.42 19.07
CA GLN A 101 -1.68 30.72 19.76
C GLN A 101 -1.17 32.14 19.46
N GLN A 102 -1.59 32.77 18.36
CA GLN A 102 -1.20 34.14 18.01
C GLN A 102 -2.05 35.23 18.69
N ASN A 103 -3.17 34.87 19.33
CA ASN A 103 -4.04 35.80 20.06
C ASN A 103 -3.89 35.70 21.60
N ALA A 104 -2.87 34.99 22.08
CA ALA A 104 -2.61 34.75 23.50
C ALA A 104 -1.27 35.34 24.00
N ASP A 105 -0.59 36.13 23.15
CA ASP A 105 0.55 36.99 23.50
C ASP A 105 0.15 38.47 23.38
#